data_AF-A0ABD3B306-F1
#
_entry.id   AF-A0ABD3B306-F1
#
_cell.length_a   1.000
_cell.length_b   1.000
_cell.length_c   1.000
_cell.angle_alpha   90.00
_cell.angle_beta   90.00
_cell.angle_gamma   90.00
#
_symmetry.space_group_name_H-M   'P 1'
#
loop_
_entity.id
_entity.type
_entity.pdbx_description
1 polymer ?
#
loop_
_entity_poly.entity_id
_entity_poly.type
_entity_poly.pdbx_seq_one_letter_code
_entity_poly.pdbx_strand_id
1 'polypeptide(L)'
;KKFRWPPRHNAAVRENFEKRGAGRLAQMLQKVRKDGRKPSWMGDSAWVDLNKYWQSQEFKQKSDQNKKNRDSSAGASLHTGGSIPHRVHFKKMKAEKGENLPFSDFYFRTHKKKEGDWVHPRAQAAYENFEKKKAEISSQSTVENDNMSSDGSQHSQHLPSDLDIWYDAVGGKKKGRVSGLGSLGRTMKGYSSRPSHPYDLPEDVDERIRSTVHSLSAELQAQLERERLEKEEMKKQQASLQAQLSETRNQLHTLMERLGVLPGSSRHRRSRPLDADDEDGSSED
;
A
#
# COMPACT_ATOMS: atom_id res chain seq x y z
N LYS A 1 -0.62 13.91 -27.02
CA LYS A 1 -1.58 13.34 -26.04
C LYS A 1 -1.65 14.27 -24.83
N LYS A 2 -2.85 14.70 -24.40
CA LYS A 2 -3.04 15.45 -23.14
C LYS A 2 -3.48 14.45 -22.07
N PHE A 3 -2.72 14.33 -20.98
CA PHE A 3 -3.08 13.49 -19.84
C PHE A 3 -3.86 14.34 -18.83
N ARG A 4 -4.98 13.82 -18.32
CA ARG A 4 -5.80 14.47 -17.29
C ARG A 4 -6.02 13.48 -16.14
N TRP A 5 -6.07 14.00 -14.92
CA TRP A 5 -6.41 13.25 -13.71
C TRP A 5 -7.26 14.11 -12.77
N PRO A 6 -8.04 13.50 -11.87
CA PRO A 6 -8.79 14.21 -10.85
C PRO A 6 -7.90 15.08 -9.94
N PRO A 7 -8.34 16.28 -9.52
CA PRO A 7 -7.55 17.18 -8.67
C PRO A 7 -7.04 16.55 -7.36
N ARG A 8 -7.80 15.61 -6.77
CA ARG A 8 -7.39 14.85 -5.57
C ARG A 8 -6.06 14.10 -5.73
N HIS A 9 -5.65 13.80 -6.96
CA HIS A 9 -4.38 13.11 -7.25
C HIS A 9 -3.24 14.07 -7.59
N ASN A 10 -3.45 15.39 -7.59
CA ASN A 10 -2.43 16.37 -7.98
C ASN A 10 -1.12 16.21 -7.18
N ALA A 11 -1.21 16.03 -5.86
CA ALA A 11 -0.05 15.84 -5.01
C ALA A 11 0.73 14.56 -5.39
N ALA A 12 0.03 13.42 -5.48
CA ALA A 12 0.63 12.15 -5.84
C ALA A 12 1.23 12.16 -7.25
N VAL A 13 0.57 12.79 -8.22
CA VAL A 13 1.08 12.88 -9.60
C VAL A 13 2.31 13.77 -9.66
N ARG A 14 2.30 14.93 -8.98
CA ARG A 14 3.47 15.80 -8.89
C ARG A 14 4.66 15.10 -8.23
N GLU A 15 4.44 14.45 -7.09
CA GLU A 15 5.49 13.71 -6.38
C GLU A 15 6.09 12.62 -7.28
N ASN A 16 5.25 11.85 -7.98
CA ASN A 16 5.74 10.84 -8.93
C ASN A 16 6.50 11.46 -10.10
N PHE A 17 6.01 12.57 -10.66
CA PHE A 17 6.69 13.28 -11.74
C PHE A 17 8.08 13.75 -11.30
N GLU A 18 8.17 14.45 -10.17
CA GLU A 18 9.42 14.96 -9.62
C GLU A 18 10.40 13.81 -9.30
N LYS A 19 9.92 12.73 -8.68
CA LYS A 19 10.73 11.55 -8.38
C LYS A 19 11.31 10.91 -9.64
N ARG A 20 10.50 10.75 -10.68
CA ARG A 20 10.94 10.16 -11.96
C ARG A 20 11.87 11.12 -12.71
N GLY A 21 11.52 12.40 -12.73
CA GLY A 21 12.30 13.48 -13.33
C GLY A 21 13.69 13.60 -12.70
N ALA A 22 13.77 13.63 -11.36
CA ALA A 22 15.02 13.66 -10.61
C ALA A 22 15.90 12.44 -10.93
N GLY A 23 15.31 11.24 -10.98
CA GLY A 23 16.03 10.02 -11.37
C GLY A 23 16.58 10.10 -12.79
N ARG A 24 15.78 10.60 -13.74
CA ARG A 24 16.21 10.79 -15.12
C ARG A 24 17.32 11.85 -15.24
N LEU A 25 17.18 12.98 -14.55
CA LEU A 25 18.16 14.05 -14.54
C LEU A 25 19.49 13.56 -13.96
N ALA A 26 19.47 12.80 -12.86
CA ALA A 26 20.66 12.21 -12.27
C ALA A 26 21.42 11.30 -13.26
N GLN A 27 20.71 10.48 -14.04
CA GLN A 27 21.31 9.65 -15.08
C GLN A 27 21.93 10.50 -16.20
N MET A 28 21.23 11.55 -16.64
CA MET A 28 21.72 12.46 -17.66
C MET A 28 22.99 13.19 -17.19
N LEU A 29 22.99 13.70 -15.96
CA LEU A 29 24.15 14.33 -15.34
C LEU A 29 25.32 13.36 -15.18
N GLN A 30 25.07 12.10 -14.84
CA GLN A 30 26.11 11.08 -14.80
C GLN A 30 26.75 10.87 -16.17
N LYS A 31 25.95 10.82 -17.24
CA LYS A 31 26.45 10.68 -18.61
C LYS A 31 27.29 11.90 -19.01
N VAL A 32 26.75 13.09 -18.80
CA VAL A 32 27.44 14.37 -19.06
C VAL A 32 28.79 14.43 -18.35
N ARG A 33 28.86 14.02 -17.07
CA ARG A 33 30.11 13.97 -16.32
C ARG A 33 31.14 12.99 -16.91
N LYS A 34 30.68 11.84 -17.42
CA LYS A 34 31.56 10.86 -18.08
C LYS A 34 32.07 11.37 -19.43
N ASP A 35 31.19 12.01 -20.19
CA ASP A 35 31.49 12.51 -21.54
C ASP A 35 32.34 13.79 -21.49
N GLY A 36 32.27 14.56 -20.39
CA GLY A 36 33.07 15.78 -20.17
C GLY A 36 32.65 16.97 -21.04
N ARG A 37 31.51 16.89 -21.73
CA ARG A 37 31.02 17.92 -22.66
C ARG A 37 29.69 18.50 -22.20
N LYS A 38 29.53 19.82 -22.32
CA LYS A 38 28.27 20.51 -22.01
C LYS A 38 27.18 20.09 -23.01
N PRO A 39 26.03 19.59 -22.56
CA PRO A 39 24.91 19.30 -23.45
C PRO A 39 24.11 20.56 -23.81
N SER A 40 23.40 20.53 -24.94
CA SER A 40 22.62 21.69 -25.44
C SER A 40 21.47 22.13 -24.52
N TRP A 41 20.91 21.22 -23.72
CA TRP A 41 19.82 21.51 -22.80
C TRP A 41 20.28 22.17 -21.48
N MET A 42 21.59 22.23 -21.24
CA MET A 42 22.15 22.78 -20.00
C MET A 42 22.68 24.20 -20.24
N GLY A 43 22.23 25.13 -19.40
CA GLY A 43 22.74 26.51 -19.42
C GLY A 43 24.21 26.59 -19.00
N ASP A 44 24.90 27.62 -19.49
CA ASP A 44 26.33 27.86 -19.22
C ASP A 44 26.65 27.99 -17.73
N SER A 45 25.83 28.73 -16.98
CA SER A 45 26.01 28.89 -15.53
C SER A 45 25.98 27.55 -14.79
N ALA A 46 24.94 26.75 -15.05
CA ALA A 46 24.78 25.43 -14.45
C ALA A 46 25.94 24.49 -14.81
N TRP A 47 26.48 24.57 -16.03
CA TRP A 47 27.65 23.81 -16.44
C TRP A 47 28.90 24.17 -15.65
N VAL A 48 29.16 25.48 -15.46
CA VAL A 48 30.29 25.97 -14.66
C VAL A 48 30.17 25.50 -13.21
N ASP A 49 28.99 25.66 -12.60
CA ASP A 49 28.75 25.28 -11.21
C ASP A 49 28.88 23.77 -10.98
N LEU A 50 28.34 22.95 -11.90
CA LEU A 50 28.45 21.49 -11.83
C LEU A 50 29.90 21.03 -11.95
N ASN A 51 30.69 21.62 -12.86
CA ASN A 51 32.11 21.27 -12.98
C ASN A 51 32.89 21.65 -11.72
N LYS A 52 32.64 22.84 -11.17
CA LYS A 52 33.23 23.27 -9.89
C LYS A 52 32.88 22.26 -8.78
N TYR A 53 31.62 21.86 -8.68
CA TYR A 53 31.17 20.87 -7.70
C TYR A 53 31.81 19.49 -7.92
N TRP A 54 31.91 18.98 -9.15
CA TRP A 54 32.53 17.68 -9.43
C TRP A 54 34.04 17.66 -9.19
N GLN A 55 34.70 18.81 -9.30
CA GLN A 55 36.12 18.94 -8.97
C GLN A 55 36.39 19.12 -7.48
N SER A 56 35.36 19.46 -6.70
CA SER A 56 35.49 19.62 -5.24
C SER A 56 35.98 18.34 -4.56
N GLN A 57 36.74 18.54 -3.48
CA GLN A 57 37.28 17.43 -2.70
C GLN A 57 36.17 16.61 -2.04
N GLU A 58 35.11 17.27 -1.57
CA GLU A 58 33.95 16.61 -0.96
C GLU A 58 33.28 15.62 -1.93
N PHE A 59 33.07 16.04 -3.19
CA PHE A 59 32.46 15.17 -4.19
C PHE A 59 33.35 13.97 -4.51
N LYS A 60 34.66 14.20 -4.68
CA LYS A 60 35.65 13.14 -4.95
C LYS A 60 35.67 12.10 -3.83
N GLN A 61 35.76 12.54 -2.57
CA GLN A 61 35.71 11.66 -1.40
C GLN A 61 34.42 10.83 -1.35
N LYS A 62 33.26 11.47 -1.58
CA LYS A 62 31.96 10.78 -1.61
C LYS A 62 31.88 9.77 -2.75
N SER A 63 32.40 10.12 -3.93
CA SER A 63 32.47 9.23 -5.09
C SER A 63 33.35 8.01 -4.80
N ASP A 64 34.52 8.22 -4.20
CA ASP A 64 35.46 7.13 -3.86
C ASP A 64 34.90 6.22 -2.77
N GLN A 65 34.28 6.78 -1.74
CA GLN A 65 33.60 5.98 -0.72
C GLN A 65 32.47 5.15 -1.34
N ASN A 66 31.67 5.73 -2.25
CA ASN A 66 30.63 4.99 -2.96
C ASN A 66 31.19 3.92 -3.90
N LYS A 67 32.39 4.11 -4.46
CA LYS A 67 33.11 3.08 -5.23
C LYS A 67 33.53 1.94 -4.29
N LYS A 68 34.23 2.24 -3.20
CA LYS A 68 34.61 1.25 -2.17
C LYS A 68 33.40 0.47 -1.64
N ASN A 69 32.27 1.12 -1.39
CA ASN A 69 31.05 0.45 -0.94
C ASN A 69 30.46 -0.51 -1.99
N ARG A 70 30.54 -0.18 -3.28
CA ARG A 70 30.08 -1.08 -4.37
C ARG A 70 31.02 -2.25 -4.57
N ASP A 71 32.33 -2.01 -4.47
CA ASP A 71 33.36 -3.01 -4.64
C ASP A 71 33.51 -3.89 -3.38
N SER A 72 32.96 -3.45 -2.24
CA SER A 72 32.97 -4.24 -1.01
C SER A 72 32.11 -5.49 -1.16
N SER A 73 32.74 -6.65 -1.07
CA SER A 73 32.09 -7.96 -0.93
C SER A 73 31.62 -8.22 0.50
N ALA A 74 31.33 -7.18 1.28
CA ALA A 74 31.05 -7.23 2.73
C ALA A 74 29.75 -7.97 3.13
N GLY A 75 29.19 -8.77 2.22
CA GLY A 75 28.12 -9.74 2.46
C GLY A 75 26.72 -9.17 2.64
N ALA A 76 26.59 -7.91 3.07
CA ALA A 76 25.30 -7.31 3.43
C ALA A 76 24.31 -7.17 2.25
N SER A 77 24.79 -7.24 1.01
CA SER A 77 23.96 -7.19 -0.20
C SER A 77 23.88 -8.54 -0.95
N LEU A 78 24.61 -9.57 -0.52
CA LEU A 78 24.61 -10.86 -1.20
C LEU A 78 23.37 -11.66 -0.79
N HIS A 79 22.57 -12.03 -1.78
CA HIS A 79 21.35 -12.82 -1.63
C HIS A 79 21.06 -13.54 -2.96
N THR A 80 20.35 -14.67 -2.91
CA THR A 80 19.96 -15.50 -4.06
C THR A 80 18.56 -15.19 -4.59
N GLY A 81 17.90 -14.16 -4.06
CA GLY A 81 16.55 -13.75 -4.47
C GLY A 81 16.46 -13.13 -5.88
N GLY A 82 17.59 -12.78 -6.50
CA GLY A 82 17.63 -12.16 -7.82
C GLY A 82 16.93 -10.79 -7.85
N SER A 83 16.41 -10.41 -9.02
CA SER A 83 15.76 -9.10 -9.25
C SER A 83 14.35 -8.99 -8.66
N ILE A 84 13.81 -10.06 -8.07
CA ILE A 84 12.46 -10.08 -7.50
C ILE A 84 12.50 -9.51 -6.07
N PRO A 85 11.65 -8.52 -5.75
CA PRO A 85 11.59 -7.97 -4.39
C PRO A 85 11.24 -9.05 -3.36
N HIS A 86 11.90 -9.02 -2.19
CA HIS A 86 11.66 -9.97 -1.09
C HIS A 86 10.20 -10.07 -0.66
N ARG A 87 9.43 -8.97 -0.70
CA ARG A 87 7.99 -9.01 -0.37
C ARG A 87 7.19 -9.88 -1.34
N VAL A 88 7.63 -9.95 -2.60
CA VAL A 88 7.00 -10.77 -3.63
C VAL A 88 7.37 -12.23 -3.42
N HIS A 89 8.66 -12.52 -3.12
CA HIS A 89 9.08 -13.87 -2.71
C HIS A 89 8.29 -14.37 -1.50
N PHE A 90 8.16 -13.54 -0.47
CA PHE A 90 7.41 -13.88 0.73
C PHE A 90 5.92 -14.15 0.44
N LYS A 91 5.28 -13.30 -0.37
CA LYS A 91 3.88 -13.49 -0.78
C LYS A 91 3.69 -14.79 -1.57
N LYS A 92 4.60 -15.11 -2.51
CA LYS A 92 4.54 -16.36 -3.29
C LYS A 92 4.69 -17.58 -2.41
N MET A 93 5.66 -17.58 -1.49
CA MET A 93 5.86 -18.71 -0.57
C MET A 93 4.68 -18.90 0.39
N LYS A 94 4.03 -17.83 0.85
CA LYS A 94 2.79 -17.95 1.63
C LYS A 94 1.65 -18.59 0.83
N ALA A 95 1.54 -18.31 -0.46
CA ALA A 95 0.53 -18.94 -1.31
C ALA A 95 0.83 -20.43 -1.56
N GLU A 96 2.11 -20.81 -1.67
CA GLU A 96 2.53 -22.19 -1.95
C GLU A 96 2.54 -23.09 -0.70
N LYS A 97 2.98 -22.57 0.46
CA LYS A 97 3.19 -23.33 1.70
C LYS A 97 2.15 -23.05 2.80
N GLY A 98 1.23 -22.10 2.57
CA GLY A 98 0.22 -21.69 3.54
C GLY A 98 0.62 -20.49 4.41
N GLU A 99 -0.33 -20.02 5.23
CA GLU A 99 -0.18 -18.77 6.00
C GLU A 99 0.91 -18.82 7.07
N ASN A 100 1.15 -20.00 7.62
CA ASN A 100 2.14 -20.28 8.69
C ASN A 100 3.54 -20.57 8.12
N LEU A 101 3.99 -19.78 7.14
CA LEU A 101 5.34 -19.90 6.61
C LEU A 101 6.36 -19.48 7.69
N PRO A 102 7.28 -20.37 8.11
CA PRO A 102 8.35 -20.00 9.05
C PRO A 102 9.24 -18.91 8.47
N PHE A 103 9.67 -17.97 9.32
CA PHE A 103 10.58 -16.91 8.88
C PHE A 103 11.90 -17.48 8.32
N SER A 104 12.40 -18.56 8.92
CA SER A 104 13.59 -19.28 8.50
C SER A 104 13.53 -19.74 7.05
N ASP A 105 12.40 -20.27 6.59
CA ASP A 105 12.18 -20.70 5.21
C ASP A 105 12.39 -19.54 4.22
N PHE A 106 11.83 -18.36 4.53
CA PHE A 106 12.02 -17.17 3.71
C PHE A 106 13.48 -16.72 3.70
N TYR A 107 14.14 -16.75 4.85
CA TYR A 107 15.52 -16.33 4.96
C TYR A 107 16.45 -17.28 4.21
N PHE A 108 16.29 -18.60 4.36
CA PHE A 108 17.04 -19.61 3.63
C PHE A 108 16.84 -19.50 2.12
N ARG A 109 15.60 -19.28 1.65
CA ARG A 109 15.32 -19.09 0.22
C ARG A 109 16.13 -17.97 -0.43
N THR A 110 16.44 -16.93 0.35
CA THR A 110 17.10 -15.71 -0.11
C THR A 110 18.58 -15.63 0.28
N HIS A 111 19.05 -16.40 1.26
CA HIS A 111 20.42 -16.31 1.80
C HIS A 111 21.16 -17.65 1.87
N LYS A 112 20.60 -18.72 1.31
CA LYS A 112 21.32 -19.96 0.98
C LYS A 112 21.43 -20.14 -0.54
N LYS A 113 22.51 -20.81 -0.94
CA LYS A 113 22.76 -21.30 -2.31
C LYS A 113 21.91 -22.54 -2.57
N LYS A 114 21.84 -22.98 -3.84
CA LYS A 114 21.12 -24.21 -4.21
C LYS A 114 21.69 -25.46 -3.53
N GLU A 115 22.99 -25.47 -3.26
CA GLU A 115 23.72 -26.53 -2.56
C GLU A 115 23.44 -26.58 -1.05
N GLY A 116 22.71 -25.59 -0.50
CA GLY A 116 22.38 -25.50 0.93
C GLY A 116 23.31 -24.61 1.75
N ASP A 117 24.47 -24.26 1.20
CA ASP A 117 25.45 -23.37 1.83
C ASP A 117 24.96 -21.92 1.96
N TRP A 118 25.46 -21.21 2.97
CA TRP A 118 25.23 -19.78 3.12
C TRP A 118 25.84 -18.96 1.99
N VAL A 119 25.15 -17.89 1.58
CA VAL A 119 25.69 -16.95 0.57
C VAL A 119 26.92 -16.20 1.07
N HIS A 120 27.04 -16.02 2.39
CA HIS A 120 28.13 -15.30 3.02
C HIS A 120 28.16 -15.62 4.54
N PRO A 121 29.34 -15.65 5.20
CA PRO A 121 29.44 -15.84 6.66
C PRO A 121 28.58 -14.87 7.49
N ARG A 122 28.41 -13.64 7.00
CA ARG A 122 27.53 -12.64 7.61
C ARG A 122 26.05 -13.03 7.62
N ALA A 123 25.59 -13.74 6.57
CA ALA A 123 24.21 -14.21 6.51
C ALA A 123 23.97 -15.33 7.52
N GLN A 124 24.94 -16.22 7.67
CA GLN A 124 24.98 -17.26 8.70
C GLN A 124 24.95 -16.65 10.10
N ALA A 125 25.90 -15.75 10.42
CA ALA A 125 25.99 -15.12 11.73
C ALA A 125 24.71 -14.35 12.12
N ALA A 126 24.04 -13.71 11.14
CA ALA A 126 22.76 -13.06 11.39
C ALA A 126 21.66 -14.05 11.78
N TYR A 127 21.65 -15.24 11.16
CA TYR A 127 20.70 -16.30 11.49
C TYR A 127 21.00 -16.94 12.85
N GLU A 128 22.27 -17.21 13.15
CA GLU A 128 22.69 -17.75 14.45
C GLU A 128 22.34 -16.79 15.59
N ASN A 129 22.50 -15.48 15.39
CA ASN A 129 22.07 -14.48 16.37
C ASN A 129 20.55 -14.48 16.57
N PHE A 130 19.77 -14.69 15.50
CA PHE A 130 18.31 -14.82 15.59
C PHE A 130 17.89 -16.05 16.39
N GLU A 131 18.47 -17.22 16.10
CA GLU A 131 18.20 -18.46 16.84
C GLU A 131 18.58 -18.31 18.32
N LYS A 132 19.74 -17.70 18.60
CA LYS A 132 20.16 -17.41 19.98
C LYS A 132 19.15 -16.53 20.72
N LYS A 133 18.68 -15.44 20.10
CA LYS A 133 17.66 -14.57 20.70
C LYS A 133 16.33 -15.28 20.89
N LYS A 134 15.93 -16.10 19.92
CA LYS A 134 14.70 -16.90 20.00
C LYS A 134 14.75 -17.88 21.17
N ALA A 135 15.88 -18.55 21.38
CA ALA A 135 16.10 -19.42 22.52
C ALA A 135 16.09 -18.65 23.85
N GLU A 136 16.75 -17.49 23.93
CA GLU A 136 16.78 -16.63 25.12
C GLU A 136 15.37 -16.19 25.55
N ILE A 137 14.55 -15.74 24.60
CA ILE A 137 13.15 -15.35 24.87
C ILE A 137 12.32 -16.56 25.35
N SER A 138 12.52 -17.72 24.74
CA SER A 138 11.85 -18.95 25.16
C SER A 138 12.22 -19.34 26.60
N SER A 139 13.49 -19.20 26.98
CA SER A 139 13.96 -19.51 28.35
C SER A 139 13.51 -18.48 29.39
N GLN A 140 13.38 -17.20 29.03
CA GLN A 140 12.86 -16.17 29.93
C GLN A 140 11.36 -16.36 30.20
N SER A 141 10.59 -16.77 29.18
CA SER A 141 9.16 -17.03 29.35
C SER A 141 8.83 -18.18 30.32
N THR A 142 9.76 -19.13 30.51
CA THR A 142 9.57 -20.25 31.44
C THR A 142 9.83 -19.89 32.91
N VAL A 143 10.67 -18.88 33.20
CA VAL A 143 10.99 -18.50 34.60
C VAL A 143 10.02 -17.47 35.19
N GLU A 144 9.34 -16.67 34.36
CA GLU A 144 8.35 -15.70 34.83
C GLU A 144 7.01 -16.35 35.22
N ASN A 145 6.73 -17.56 34.75
CA ASN A 145 5.48 -18.27 35.02
C ASN A 145 5.47 -19.02 36.37
N ASP A 146 6.64 -19.27 36.97
CA ASP A 146 6.76 -19.98 38.25
C ASP A 146 6.68 -19.05 39.48
N ASN A 147 6.66 -17.72 39.29
CA ASN A 147 6.78 -16.76 40.40
C ASN A 147 5.62 -15.74 40.52
N MET A 148 4.47 -15.96 39.89
CA MET A 148 3.29 -15.09 40.06
C MET A 148 2.10 -15.84 40.67
N SER A 149 2.10 -15.90 42.01
CA SER A 149 0.87 -16.06 42.78
C SER A 149 0.11 -14.73 42.85
N SER A 150 -1.16 -14.78 42.47
CA SER A 150 -2.27 -13.93 42.93
C SER A 150 -2.19 -12.42 42.67
N ASP A 151 -2.57 -11.97 41.46
CA ASP A 151 -3.64 -10.97 41.30
C ASP A 151 -4.19 -10.99 39.86
N GLY A 152 -5.50 -10.87 39.72
CA GLY A 152 -6.30 -11.14 38.52
C GLY A 152 -6.22 -10.07 37.44
N SER A 153 -5.04 -9.79 36.88
CA SER A 153 -4.91 -9.01 35.64
C SER A 153 -4.26 -9.87 34.56
N GLN A 154 -5.07 -10.38 33.63
CA GLN A 154 -4.60 -11.11 32.45
C GLN A 154 -3.85 -10.16 31.51
N HIS A 155 -2.62 -9.79 31.88
CA HIS A 155 -1.67 -9.21 30.94
C HIS A 155 -1.08 -10.35 30.13
N SER A 156 -1.73 -10.70 29.02
CA SER A 156 -1.23 -11.72 28.10
C SER A 156 0.13 -11.24 27.56
N GLN A 157 1.21 -11.80 28.09
CA GLN A 157 2.58 -11.62 27.61
C GLN A 157 2.65 -12.21 26.20
N HIS A 158 2.25 -11.42 25.19
CA HIS A 158 2.23 -11.86 23.80
C HIS A 158 3.67 -12.08 23.33
N LEU A 159 4.04 -13.34 23.11
CA LEU A 159 5.35 -13.74 22.61
C LEU A 159 5.70 -12.96 21.33
N PRO A 160 6.90 -12.36 21.22
CA PRO A 160 7.29 -11.62 20.02
C PRO A 160 7.24 -12.50 18.75
N SER A 161 6.81 -11.93 17.62
CA SER A 161 6.85 -12.65 16.35
C SER A 161 8.29 -12.95 15.93
N ASP A 162 8.53 -14.03 15.17
CA ASP A 162 9.85 -14.31 14.57
C ASP A 162 10.42 -13.11 13.81
N LEU A 163 9.58 -12.29 13.17
CA LEU A 163 10.02 -11.06 12.51
C LEU A 163 10.53 -10.02 13.51
N ASP A 164 9.90 -9.88 14.67
CA ASP A 164 10.31 -8.93 15.72
C ASP A 164 11.62 -9.39 16.37
N ILE A 165 11.74 -10.69 16.66
CA ILE A 165 12.99 -11.30 17.15
C ILE A 165 14.11 -11.08 16.13
N TRP A 166 13.83 -11.26 14.84
CA TRP A 166 14.80 -10.97 13.78
C TRP A 166 15.20 -9.50 13.76
N TYR A 167 14.24 -8.59 13.85
CA TYR A 167 14.48 -7.15 13.88
C TYR A 167 15.47 -6.79 14.97
N ASP A 168 15.28 -7.32 16.17
CA ASP A 168 16.18 -7.07 17.30
C ASP A 168 17.52 -7.80 17.13
N ALA A 169 17.54 -9.01 16.58
CA ALA A 169 18.77 -9.78 16.34
C ALA A 169 19.74 -9.07 15.41
N VAL A 170 19.22 -8.35 14.40
CA VAL A 170 20.05 -7.61 13.44
C VAL A 170 20.32 -6.16 13.83
N GLY A 171 19.88 -5.73 15.02
CA GLY A 171 20.07 -4.38 15.55
C GLY A 171 19.16 -3.33 14.90
N GLY A 172 17.96 -3.74 14.50
CA GLY A 172 16.88 -2.89 14.02
C GLY A 172 17.10 -2.23 12.66
N LYS A 173 16.42 -1.10 12.44
CA LYS A 173 16.51 -0.32 11.20
C LYS A 173 17.74 0.58 11.16
N LYS A 174 18.59 0.38 10.16
CA LYS A 174 19.67 1.30 9.81
C LYS A 174 19.37 1.95 8.46
N LYS A 175 19.31 3.28 8.42
CA LYS A 175 18.95 4.07 7.21
C LYS A 175 17.65 3.57 6.54
N GLY A 176 16.64 3.25 7.36
CA GLY A 176 15.32 2.79 6.91
C GLY A 176 15.29 1.36 6.36
N ARG A 177 16.32 0.54 6.61
CA ARG A 177 16.41 -0.85 6.13
C ARG A 177 16.73 -1.78 7.29
N VAL A 178 16.13 -2.97 7.28
CA VAL A 178 16.44 -4.08 8.19
C VAL A 178 17.29 -5.09 7.41
N SER A 179 18.42 -5.51 7.99
CA SER A 179 19.33 -6.47 7.35
C SER A 179 18.62 -7.79 7.08
N GLY A 180 18.89 -8.42 5.93
CA GLY A 180 18.29 -9.71 5.55
C GLY A 180 16.85 -9.64 5.02
N LEU A 181 16.08 -8.59 5.32
CA LEU A 181 14.66 -8.53 4.94
C LEU A 181 14.39 -7.85 3.60
N GLY A 182 15.39 -7.18 3.01
CA GLY A 182 15.23 -6.50 1.72
C GLY A 182 14.04 -5.53 1.73
N SER A 183 13.09 -5.72 0.80
CA SER A 183 11.87 -4.87 0.75
C SER A 183 10.84 -5.21 1.84
N LEU A 184 10.90 -6.40 2.43
CA LEU A 184 9.96 -6.82 3.49
C LEU A 184 10.18 -6.00 4.77
N GLY A 185 11.44 -5.69 5.10
CA GLY A 185 11.78 -4.91 6.29
C GLY A 185 11.42 -3.42 6.23
N ARG A 186 10.93 -2.92 5.10
CA ARG A 186 10.54 -1.50 4.95
C ARG A 186 9.26 -1.18 5.73
N THR A 187 8.33 -2.12 5.77
CA THR A 187 7.00 -1.97 6.41
C THR A 187 7.01 -2.28 7.90
N MET A 188 8.06 -2.94 8.41
CA MET A 188 8.18 -3.28 9.82
C MET A 188 8.27 -2.02 10.69
N LYS A 189 7.60 -1.99 11.84
CA LYS A 189 7.82 -0.98 12.89
C LYS A 189 8.64 -1.67 13.98
N GLY A 190 9.69 -1.01 14.47
CA GLY A 190 10.57 -1.63 15.47
C GLY A 190 9.87 -1.78 16.81
N TYR A 191 10.13 -2.90 17.51
CA TYR A 191 9.61 -3.15 18.85
C TYR A 191 10.24 -2.27 19.93
N SER A 192 11.46 -1.75 19.72
CA SER A 192 12.11 -0.77 20.62
C SER A 192 11.46 0.63 20.62
N SER A 193 10.31 0.80 19.97
CA SER A 193 9.45 1.97 20.14
C SER A 193 8.13 1.62 20.83
N ARG A 194 8.01 0.44 21.46
CA ARG A 194 7.07 0.30 22.56
C ARG A 194 7.57 1.23 23.67
N PRO A 195 6.77 2.22 24.09
CA PRO A 195 7.10 2.94 25.30
C PRO A 195 7.25 1.88 26.40
N SER A 196 8.26 2.02 27.25
CA SER A 196 8.53 1.13 28.39
C SER A 196 7.38 1.10 29.40
N HIS A 197 6.31 1.86 29.18
CA HIS A 197 5.05 1.77 29.87
C HIS A 197 3.89 1.90 28.87
N PRO A 198 2.84 1.06 28.97
CA PRO A 198 1.59 1.27 28.23
C PRO A 198 0.90 2.63 28.48
N TYR A 199 1.47 3.50 29.32
CA TYR A 199 0.84 4.71 29.86
C TYR A 199 1.57 6.04 29.53
N ASP A 200 2.67 6.04 28.77
CA ASP A 200 3.42 7.29 28.45
C ASP A 200 3.21 7.78 27.00
N LEU A 201 1.95 7.80 26.55
CA LEU A 201 1.51 8.84 25.62
C LEU A 201 0.94 9.95 26.50
N PRO A 202 1.28 11.25 26.30
CA PRO A 202 0.59 12.32 27.02
C PRO A 202 -0.91 12.09 26.83
N GLU A 203 -1.68 11.94 27.92
CA GLU A 203 -3.13 11.65 27.88
C GLU A 203 -3.84 12.55 26.85
N ASP A 204 -3.37 13.79 26.72
CA ASP A 204 -3.81 14.80 25.75
C ASP A 204 -3.79 14.35 24.27
N VAL A 205 -2.87 13.49 23.84
CA VAL A 205 -2.80 13.05 22.43
C VAL A 205 -3.81 11.94 22.14
N ASP A 206 -3.97 10.98 23.05
CA ASP A 206 -4.91 9.87 22.84
C ASP A 206 -6.36 10.34 23.04
N GLU A 207 -6.60 11.22 24.02
CA GLU A 207 -7.87 11.93 24.21
C GLU A 207 -8.22 12.77 22.97
N ARG A 208 -7.25 13.49 22.39
CA ARG A 208 -7.45 14.27 21.16
C ARG A 208 -7.75 13.40 19.96
N ILE A 209 -7.11 12.24 19.81
CA ILE A 209 -7.41 11.29 18.73
C ILE A 209 -8.81 10.71 18.92
N ARG A 210 -9.17 10.25 20.13
CA ARG A 210 -10.51 9.73 20.43
C ARG A 210 -11.59 10.78 20.18
N SER A 211 -11.38 12.01 20.65
CA SER A 211 -12.28 13.15 20.43
C SER A 211 -12.42 13.48 18.93
N THR A 212 -11.33 13.49 18.18
CA THR A 212 -11.35 13.73 16.72
C THR A 212 -12.13 12.63 15.99
N VAL A 213 -11.92 11.35 16.37
CA VAL A 213 -12.65 10.21 15.79
C VAL A 213 -14.14 10.31 16.11
N HIS A 214 -14.51 10.65 17.35
CA HIS A 214 -15.90 10.80 17.75
C HIS A 214 -16.57 11.96 16.99
N SER A 215 -15.92 13.12 16.88
CA SER A 215 -16.41 14.27 16.13
C SER A 215 -16.63 13.94 14.65
N LEU A 216 -15.65 13.31 13.99
CA LEU A 216 -15.77 12.89 12.59
C LEU A 216 -16.86 11.84 12.39
N SER A 217 -17.01 10.90 13.33
CA SER A 217 -18.05 9.87 13.25
C SER A 217 -19.46 10.48 13.37
N ALA A 218 -19.66 11.45 14.26
CA ALA A 218 -20.93 12.16 14.43
C ALA A 218 -21.23 13.05 13.21
N GLU A 219 -20.23 13.73 12.65
CA GLU A 219 -20.39 14.54 11.43
C GLU A 219 -20.78 13.67 10.23
N LEU A 220 -20.15 12.50 10.07
CA LEU A 220 -20.48 11.55 9.01
C LEU A 220 -21.91 11.02 9.14
N GLN A 221 -22.36 10.70 10.36
CA GLN A 221 -23.74 10.27 10.61
C GLN A 221 -24.73 11.38 10.26
N ALA A 222 -24.47 12.61 10.66
CA ALA A 222 -25.33 13.75 10.34
C ALA A 222 -25.40 14.01 8.83
N GLN A 223 -24.30 13.83 8.08
CA GLN A 223 -24.32 13.93 6.62
C GLN A 223 -25.19 12.84 5.98
N LEU A 224 -25.07 11.59 6.43
CA LEU A 224 -25.87 10.48 5.90
C LEU A 224 -27.38 10.68 6.16
N GLU A 225 -27.76 11.22 7.32
CA GLU A 225 -29.16 11.54 7.61
C GLU A 225 -29.69 12.68 6.74
N ARG A 226 -28.90 13.74 6.50
CA ARG A 226 -29.28 14.82 5.58
C ARG A 226 -29.50 14.32 4.16
N GLU A 227 -28.57 13.52 3.62
CA GLU A 227 -28.75 12.93 2.30
C GLU A 227 -29.99 12.04 2.21
N ARG A 228 -30.32 11.32 3.29
CA ARG A 228 -31.52 10.49 3.34
C ARG A 228 -32.78 11.34 3.30
N LEU A 229 -32.84 12.41 4.09
CA LEU A 229 -33.97 13.34 4.10
C LEU A 229 -34.14 14.03 2.74
N GLU A 230 -33.06 14.49 2.12
CA GLU A 230 -33.08 15.08 0.78
C GLU A 230 -33.60 14.09 -0.27
N LYS A 231 -33.16 12.83 -0.22
CA LYS A 231 -33.65 11.77 -1.12
C LYS A 231 -35.15 11.48 -0.91
N GLU A 232 -35.61 11.44 0.34
CA GLU A 232 -37.03 11.26 0.64
C GLU A 232 -37.88 12.43 0.15
N GLU A 233 -37.39 13.67 0.30
CA GLU A 233 -38.05 14.88 -0.18
C GLU A 233 -38.11 14.91 -1.72
N MET A 234 -36.98 14.65 -2.40
CA MET A 234 -36.92 14.53 -3.85
C MET A 234 -37.89 13.46 -4.38
N LYS A 235 -38.01 12.33 -3.68
CA LYS A 235 -38.96 11.27 -4.05
C LYS A 235 -40.42 11.73 -3.91
N LYS A 236 -40.76 12.50 -2.87
CA LYS A 236 -42.09 13.09 -2.71
C LYS A 236 -42.40 14.11 -3.82
N GLN A 237 -41.44 14.98 -4.14
CA GLN A 237 -41.58 15.94 -5.24
C GLN A 237 -41.79 15.23 -6.58
N GLN A 238 -41.03 14.16 -6.85
CA GLN A 238 -41.19 13.35 -8.05
C GLN A 238 -42.57 12.69 -8.13
N ALA A 239 -43.07 12.13 -7.03
CA ALA A 239 -44.40 11.53 -6.97
C ALA A 239 -45.51 12.57 -7.19
N SER A 240 -45.39 13.77 -6.61
CA SER A 240 -46.34 14.86 -6.82
C SER A 240 -46.38 15.33 -8.28
N LEU A 241 -45.21 15.47 -8.92
CA LEU A 241 -45.13 15.84 -10.32
C LEU A 241 -45.75 14.76 -11.22
N GLN A 242 -45.50 13.48 -10.93
CA GLN A 242 -46.13 12.36 -11.65
C GLN A 242 -47.66 12.37 -11.51
N ALA A 243 -48.17 12.67 -10.31
CA ALA A 243 -49.62 12.78 -10.09
C ALA A 243 -50.23 13.92 -10.91
N GLN A 244 -49.62 15.11 -10.92
CA GLN A 244 -50.09 16.25 -11.73
C GLN A 244 -50.06 15.94 -13.24
N LEU A 245 -49.01 15.26 -13.71
CA LEU A 245 -48.93 14.82 -15.11
C LEU A 245 -50.02 13.79 -15.45
N SER A 246 -50.35 12.89 -14.53
CA SER A 246 -51.43 11.92 -14.73
C SER A 246 -52.80 12.60 -14.76
N GLU A 247 -53.02 13.60 -13.91
CA GLU A 247 -54.28 14.34 -13.84
C GLU A 247 -54.48 15.19 -15.10
N THR A 248 -53.46 15.93 -15.53
CA THR A 248 -53.51 16.69 -16.80
C THR A 248 -53.72 15.78 -18.00
N ARG A 249 -53.09 14.60 -18.04
CA ARG A 249 -53.33 13.60 -19.08
C ARG A 249 -54.77 13.08 -19.07
N ASN A 250 -55.35 12.84 -17.89
CA ASN A 250 -56.74 12.40 -17.76
C ASN A 250 -57.71 13.51 -18.18
N GLN A 251 -57.48 14.76 -17.77
CA GLN A 251 -58.26 15.92 -18.20
C GLN A 251 -58.22 16.10 -19.73
N LEU A 252 -57.04 15.97 -20.34
CA LEU A 252 -56.87 15.99 -21.79
C LEU A 252 -57.66 14.86 -22.46
N HIS A 253 -57.59 13.64 -21.92
CA HIS A 253 -58.37 12.51 -22.43
C HIS A 253 -59.88 12.78 -22.37
N THR A 254 -60.39 13.28 -21.24
CA THR A 254 -61.82 13.61 -21.09
C THR A 254 -62.26 14.74 -22.03
N LEU A 255 -61.42 15.75 -22.26
CA LEU A 255 -61.70 16.81 -23.22
C LEU A 255 -61.69 16.27 -24.66
N MET A 256 -60.72 15.43 -25.02
CA MET A 256 -60.66 14.77 -26.33
C MET A 256 -61.87 13.88 -26.59
N GLU A 257 -62.35 13.17 -25.56
CA GLU A 257 -63.54 12.32 -25.63
C GLU A 257 -64.83 13.15 -25.79
N ARG A 258 -64.95 14.29 -25.10
CA ARG A 258 -66.06 15.26 -25.27
C ARG A 258 -66.07 15.95 -26.63
N LEU A 259 -64.90 16.20 -27.22
CA LEU A 259 -64.75 16.84 -28.53
C LEU A 259 -64.85 15.84 -29.69
N GLY A 260 -65.04 14.54 -29.41
CA GLY A 260 -65.21 13.50 -30.44
C GLY A 260 -63.94 13.16 -31.22
N VAL A 261 -62.77 13.50 -30.69
CA VAL A 261 -61.47 13.30 -31.35
C VAL A 261 -60.73 12.12 -30.69
N LEU A 262 -61.23 10.90 -30.86
CA LEU A 262 -60.44 9.69 -30.62
C LEU A 262 -60.15 8.98 -31.95
N PRO A 263 -58.90 8.60 -32.25
CA PRO A 263 -58.62 7.78 -33.41
C PRO A 263 -59.21 6.38 -33.17
N GLY A 264 -60.06 5.98 -34.11
CA GLY A 264 -60.82 4.74 -34.06
C GLY A 264 -59.96 3.50 -33.87
N SER A 265 -60.49 2.60 -33.04
CA SER A 265 -60.16 1.18 -33.04
C SER A 265 -60.34 0.63 -34.45
N SER A 266 -59.25 0.26 -35.13
CA SER A 266 -59.28 -0.48 -36.38
C SER A 266 -58.50 -1.78 -36.24
N ARG A 267 -59.25 -2.86 -36.06
CA ARG A 267 -58.79 -4.23 -36.27
C ARG A 267 -58.59 -4.45 -37.77
N HIS A 268 -57.43 -4.94 -38.21
CA HIS A 268 -57.36 -5.85 -39.36
C HIS A 268 -56.36 -7.00 -39.15
N ARG A 269 -56.87 -8.17 -39.52
CA ARG A 269 -56.44 -9.57 -39.38
C ARG A 269 -55.20 -9.98 -40.20
N ARG A 270 -54.59 -11.12 -39.74
CA ARG A 270 -54.00 -12.26 -40.50
C ARG A 270 -52.57 -12.07 -41.08
N SER A 271 -51.61 -13.01 -41.02
CA SER A 271 -51.58 -14.46 -40.69
C SER A 271 -50.16 -14.94 -40.32
N ARG A 272 -50.11 -15.94 -39.42
CA ARG A 272 -49.23 -17.13 -39.25
C ARG A 272 -47.67 -17.05 -39.15
N PRO A 273 -47.07 -17.99 -38.38
CA PRO A 273 -45.68 -17.98 -37.90
C PRO A 273 -44.76 -18.95 -38.66
N LEU A 274 -43.44 -18.78 -38.55
CA LEU A 274 -42.43 -19.85 -38.51
C LEU A 274 -41.15 -19.29 -37.84
N ASP A 275 -40.87 -19.85 -36.66
CA ASP A 275 -39.58 -20.35 -36.16
C ASP A 275 -38.33 -19.47 -36.22
N ALA A 276 -37.85 -19.10 -35.04
CA ALA A 276 -36.43 -19.09 -34.74
C ALA A 276 -36.26 -19.63 -33.32
N ASP A 277 -35.59 -20.76 -33.28
CA ASP A 277 -35.24 -21.58 -32.13
C ASP A 277 -34.55 -20.82 -31.00
N ASP A 278 -34.78 -21.37 -29.82
CA ASP A 278 -33.91 -21.48 -28.65
C ASP A 278 -32.50 -20.87 -28.76
N GLU A 279 -32.17 -20.00 -27.80
CA GLU A 279 -31.11 -20.32 -26.84
C GLU A 279 -31.26 -19.44 -25.58
N ASP A 280 -31.78 -20.08 -24.54
CA ASP A 280 -31.59 -19.71 -23.13
C ASP A 280 -30.48 -20.59 -22.54
N GLY A 281 -29.75 -20.06 -21.57
CA GLY A 281 -29.15 -20.89 -20.53
C GLY A 281 -27.62 -21.02 -20.52
N SER A 282 -27.01 -20.12 -19.75
CA SER A 282 -26.14 -20.41 -18.59
C SER A 282 -25.02 -21.48 -18.64
N SER A 283 -23.83 -20.99 -18.24
CA SER A 283 -22.81 -21.57 -17.32
C SER A 283 -21.98 -22.81 -17.69
N GLU A 284 -20.64 -22.65 -17.76
CA GLU A 284 -19.62 -23.13 -16.77
C GLU A 284 -18.20 -23.13 -17.37
N ASP A 285 -17.27 -22.44 -16.69
CA ASP A 285 -15.86 -22.81 -16.32
C ASP A 285 -15.01 -21.56 -15.96
#